data_AF-A0AAV9I420-F1
#
_entry.id   AF-A0AAV9I420-F1
#
_cell.length_a   1.000
_cell.length_b   1.000
_cell.length_c   1.000
_cell.angle_alpha   90.00
_cell.angle_beta   90.00
_cell.angle_gamma   90.00
#
_symmetry.space_group_name_H-M   'P 1'
#
loop_
_entity.id
_entity.type
_entity.pdbx_description
1 polymer ?
#
loop_
_entity_poly.entity_id
_entity_poly.type
_entity_poly.pdbx_seq_one_letter_code
_entity_poly.pdbx_strand_id
1 'polypeptide(L)' 'MPEQDAPIYTSQEKHWLEVNWGGEFKFLAAHGLSIHKEEHREEGRRIARAMIAQDEREEM' A
#
# COMPACT_ATOMS: atom_id res chain seq x y z
N MET A 1 -5.30 26.26 -1.34
CA MET A 1 -4.56 25.14 -0.71
C MET A 1 -4.17 24.21 -1.85
N PRO A 2 -2.88 24.04 -2.18
CA PRO A 2 -2.50 23.45 -3.46
C PRO A 2 -2.52 21.92 -3.42
N GLU A 3 -2.61 21.38 -4.64
CA GLU A 3 -2.19 20.05 -5.08
C GLU A 3 -2.98 18.83 -4.59
N GLN A 4 -4.14 18.66 -5.25
CA GLN A 4 -4.72 17.36 -5.58
C GLN A 4 -3.88 16.65 -6.66
N ASP A 5 -2.62 16.31 -6.35
CA ASP A 5 -1.96 15.19 -7.03
C ASP A 5 -2.49 13.94 -6.34
N ALA A 6 -3.52 13.32 -6.92
CA ALA A 6 -4.20 12.17 -6.34
C ALA A 6 -3.16 11.12 -5.89
N PRO A 7 -2.94 10.92 -4.58
CA PRO A 7 -1.98 9.94 -4.16
C PRO A 7 -2.67 8.61 -4.35
N ILE A 8 -2.11 7.87 -5.29
CA ILE A 8 -2.36 6.48 -5.63
C ILE A 8 -2.46 5.56 -4.37
N TYR A 9 -2.00 6.00 -3.19
CA TYR A 9 -2.32 5.42 -1.89
C TYR A 9 -2.89 6.50 -0.95
N THR A 10 -3.97 6.17 -0.22
CA THR A 10 -4.45 7.02 0.86
C THR A 10 -3.41 7.10 1.99
N SER A 11 -3.40 8.19 2.75
CA SER A 11 -2.44 8.39 3.86
C SER A 11 -2.44 7.24 4.87
N GLN A 12 -3.58 6.58 5.06
CA GLN A 12 -3.75 5.43 5.94
C GLN A 12 -3.09 4.17 5.37
N GLU A 13 -3.25 3.90 4.08
CA GLU A 13 -2.56 2.78 3.41
C GLU A 13 -1.05 2.97 3.43
N LYS A 14 -0.58 4.20 3.16
CA LYS A 14 0.85 4.51 3.25
C LYS A 14 1.38 4.33 4.66
N HIS A 15 0.62 4.74 5.68
CA HIS A 15 1.02 4.57 7.07
C HIS A 15 1.09 3.10 7.48
N TRP A 16 0.10 2.29 7.11
CA TRP A 16 0.11 0.85 7.37
C TRP A 16 1.28 0.16 6.68
N LEU A 17 1.60 0.52 5.44
CA LEU A 17 2.77 0.00 4.73
C LEU A 17 4.09 0.39 5.42
N GLU A 18 4.21 1.62 5.91
CA GLU A 18 5.38 2.06 6.69
C GLU A 18 5.50 1.35 8.03
N VAL A 19 4.40 1.17 8.77
CA VAL A 19 4.40 0.56 10.12
C VAL A 19 4.58 -0.96 10.06
N ASN A 20 3.84 -1.66 9.19
CA ASN A 20 3.87 -3.12 9.12
C ASN A 20 4.98 -3.69 8.23
N TRP A 21 5.35 -2.99 7.15
CA TRP A 21 6.33 -3.47 6.17
C TRP A 21 7.60 -2.62 6.06
N GLY A 22 7.61 -1.42 6.65
CA GLY A 22 8.72 -0.47 6.49
C GLY A 22 8.73 0.24 5.14
N GLY A 23 7.57 0.35 4.49
CA GLY A 23 7.31 1.17 3.30
C GLY A 23 6.80 0.41 2.08
N GLU A 24 6.16 1.13 1.15
CA GLU A 24 5.60 0.60 -0.11
C GLU A 24 6.65 -0.19 -0.92
N PHE A 25 7.90 0.28 -0.90
CA PHE A 25 9.00 -0.38 -1.62
C PHE A 25 9.31 -1.78 -1.07
N LYS A 26 9.38 -1.94 0.25
CA LYS A 26 9.65 -3.24 0.88
C LYS A 26 8.49 -4.19 0.72
N PHE A 27 7.27 -3.67 0.84
CA PHE A 27 6.05 -4.43 0.60
C PHE A 27 5.99 -4.97 -0.83
N LEU A 28 6.15 -4.10 -1.83
CA LEU A 28 6.17 -4.52 -3.24
C LEU A 28 7.33 -5.50 -3.50
N ALA A 29 8.53 -5.20 -3.00
CA ALA A 29 9.68 -6.10 -3.16
C ALA A 29 9.45 -7.49 -2.52
N ALA A 30 8.83 -7.56 -1.34
CA ALA A 30 8.51 -8.81 -0.67
C ALA A 30 7.47 -9.65 -1.43
N HIS A 31 6.54 -8.99 -2.13
CA HIS A 31 5.57 -9.64 -3.01
C HIS A 31 6.12 -9.93 -4.42
N GLY A 32 7.39 -9.63 -4.71
CA GLY A 32 7.97 -9.76 -6.05
C GLY A 32 7.41 -8.75 -7.07
N LEU A 33 6.80 -7.68 -6.56
CA LEU A 33 6.20 -6.60 -7.32
C LEU A 33 7.22 -5.47 -7.52
N SER A 34 7.24 -4.89 -8.73
CA SER A 34 8.18 -3.81 -9.03
C SER A 34 7.46 -2.46 -9.01
N ILE A 35 8.00 -1.49 -8.27
CA ILE A 35 7.50 -0.10 -8.29
C ILE A 35 7.60 0.54 -9.68
N HIS A 36 8.44 -0.01 -10.56
CA HIS A 36 8.66 0.51 -11.91
C HIS A 36 7.61 0.01 -12.92
N LYS A 37 6.75 -0.92 -12.51
CA LYS A 37 5.64 -1.44 -13.34
C LYS A 37 4.32 -0.99 -12.75
N GLU A 38 3.54 -0.24 -13.52
CA GLU A 38 2.24 0.25 -13.07
C GLU A 38 1.29 -0.88 -12.68
N GLU A 39 1.24 -1.96 -13.46
CA GLU A 39 0.48 -3.18 -13.18
C GLU A 39 0.84 -3.80 -11.82
N HIS A 40 2.13 -3.85 -11.49
CA HIS A 40 2.60 -4.38 -10.22
C HIS A 40 2.30 -3.41 -9.06
N ARG A 41 2.27 -2.10 -9.30
CA ARG A 41 1.83 -1.12 -8.29
C ARG A 41 0.33 -1.20 -8.04
N GLU A 42 -0.48 -1.43 -9.08
CA GLU A 42 -1.93 -1.68 -8.91
C GLU A 42 -2.20 -2.96 -8.13
N GLU A 43 -1.45 -4.02 -8.42
CA GLU A 43 -1.57 -5.28 -7.67
C GLU A 43 -1.14 -5.09 -6.21
N GLY A 44 -0.02 -4.39 -5.97
CA GLY A 44 0.41 -4.03 -4.63
C GLY A 44 -0.63 -3.21 -3.87
N ARG A 45 -1.32 -2.28 -4.52
CA ARG A 45 -2.44 -1.53 -3.93
C ARG A 45 -3.56 -2.44 -3.48
N ARG A 46 -3.99 -3.36 -4.35
CA ARG A 46 -5.08 -4.28 -4.04
C ARG A 46 -4.72 -5.17 -2.85
N ILE A 47 -3.49 -5.68 -2.82
CA ILE A 47 -3.01 -6.52 -1.71
C ILE A 47 -2.95 -5.68 -0.42
N ALA A 48 -2.33 -4.50 -0.45
CA ALA A 48 -2.22 -3.63 0.73
C ALA A 48 -3.61 -3.30 1.29
N ARG A 49 -4.56 -2.93 0.43
CA ARG A 49 -5.94 -2.62 0.84
C ARG A 49 -6.68 -3.82 1.39
N ALA A 50 -6.47 -5.01 0.82
CA ALA A 50 -7.05 -6.25 1.33
C ALA A 50 -6.46 -6.64 2.69
N MET A 51 -5.14 -6.47 2.88
CA MET A 51 -4.47 -6.76 4.13
C MET A 51 -4.90 -5.78 5.23
N ILE A 52 -4.98 -4.48 4.95
CA ILE A 52 -5.50 -3.48 5.91
C ILE A 52 -6.92 -3.83 6.35
N ALA A 53 -7.81 -4.15 5.40
CA ALA A 53 -9.19 -4.51 5.71
C ALA A 53 -9.35 -5.88 6.41
N GLN A 54 -8.32 -6.72 6.37
CA GLN A 54 -8.26 -7.96 7.16
C GLN A 54 -7.72 -7.67 8.56
N ASP A 55 -6.66 -6.88 8.67
CA ASP A 55 -6.05 -6.41 9.92
C ASP A 55 -7.10 -5.69 10.80
N GLU A 56 -7.85 -4.75 10.22
CA GLU A 56 -8.97 -4.07 10.91
C GLU A 56 -10.10 -5.01 11.36
N ARG A 57 -10.24 -6.19 10.74
CA ARG A 57 -11.25 -7.20 11.11
C ARG A 57 -10.75 -8.21 12.13
N GLU A 58 -9.45 -8.48 12.19
CA GLU A 58 -8.86 -9.39 13.17
C GLU A 58 -8.61 -8.72 14.53
N GLU A 59 -8.57 -7.38 14.59
CA GLU A 59 -8.55 -6.63 15.86
C GLU A 59 -9.94 -6.43 16.52
N MET A 60 -10.99 -7.09 16.02
CA MET A 60 -12.35 -7.14 16.62
C MET A 60 -12.60 -8.43 17.42
#